data_AF-A0A8G2M6H2-F1
#
_entry.id   AF-A0A8G2M6H2-F1
#
_cell.length_a   1.000
_cell.length_b   1.000
_cell.length_c   1.000
_cell.angle_alpha   90.00
_cell.angle_beta   90.00
_cell.angle_gamma   90.00
#
_symmetry.space_group_name_H-M   'P 1'
#
loop_
_entity.id
_entity.type
_entity.pdbx_description
1 polymer ?
#
loop_
_entity_poly.entity_id
_entity_poly.type
_entity_poly.pdbx_seq_one_letter_code
_entity_poly.pdbx_strand_id
1 'polypeptide(L)'
;MRASATVATSIIAGFAVLTILSSTFAASQHSSDMKTLRAAGSNPGYSGELLEPAAPGNNAIDTTIKSEVQREFLKRYEKNMIRPVTSVGVKLNDCEAGQAVRDGVAPIVESWNFLRGLNGLNAVTLDDTQAINPYTQAAAMVSARNGELSHYPAAQGFACATENAVRGARHSNLAQSVSQTSAETALWYYMDYSSPKNPVNDQLGHRLFMQDPQLAVTSIGAAEGYTAISVRTGEPYPALSADKMRNTEAPTPAWISWPSAGFFPKQLLTSVGLTKDGPDMERWSFSVLNGDLSEATAKIIDPDGREVPLTVVSPGQPGVAFTPRAIADYSTLLMKFPTIERLPMGQENRVYNVHVEGVKGTAKSTYDYQVALFDPLTPLEKTAPKIHILEQPLTGVGYKMINPIRMQIEAWPMAKYQWQQRIDGGEWTNIPGATSETFIPDGIWTWKRSKTTEYRLIATSTEGEAISDPIRVAVQGLKNMPASARTTIGSRAVFEAAPILDPDGSLFDTTFEWQVMRSGRWDPIYDDGHFEGTTTNRLVINRVTPADNGLQFRLVVRSKIFKLSGYDVVVSWSDGLAKLSVF
;
A
#
# COMPACT_ATOMS: atom_id res chain seq x y z
N MET A 1 -7.07 59.28 -42.45
CA MET A 1 -6.23 58.94 -43.61
C MET A 1 -5.24 60.09 -43.83
N ARG A 2 -4.02 59.96 -43.29
CA ARG A 2 -2.88 60.92 -43.32
C ARG A 2 -1.63 60.04 -43.53
N ALA A 3 -0.95 60.13 -44.68
CA ALA A 3 0.30 60.88 -44.92
C ALA A 3 1.47 60.34 -44.06
N SER A 4 2.66 59.88 -44.53
CA SER A 4 3.44 59.97 -45.78
C SER A 4 4.52 58.84 -45.73
N ALA A 5 4.89 58.13 -46.82
CA ALA A 5 6.08 58.32 -47.70
C ALA A 5 7.46 58.26 -46.96
N THR A 6 8.57 57.57 -47.33
CA THR A 6 9.03 56.77 -48.50
C THR A 6 10.46 56.20 -48.23
N VAL A 7 10.90 55.16 -48.98
CA VAL A 7 12.31 54.89 -49.50
C VAL A 7 13.36 54.31 -48.49
N ALA A 8 14.27 53.36 -48.75
CA ALA A 8 14.84 52.71 -49.96
C ALA A 8 15.50 51.33 -49.66
N THR A 9 15.75 50.60 -50.75
CA THR A 9 16.41 49.29 -50.96
C THR A 9 17.94 49.38 -51.13
N SER A 10 18.68 48.26 -50.96
CA SER A 10 19.88 47.74 -51.72
C SER A 10 20.79 46.86 -50.80
N ILE A 11 20.97 45.53 -50.92
CA ILE A 11 21.73 44.63 -51.83
C ILE A 11 23.28 44.79 -51.83
N ILE A 12 23.98 43.62 -51.89
CA ILE A 12 25.37 43.26 -52.29
C ILE A 12 26.18 42.69 -51.08
N ALA A 13 26.45 41.38 -50.91
CA ALA A 13 27.20 40.36 -51.65
C ALA A 13 28.73 40.30 -51.35
N GLY A 14 29.24 39.09 -51.01
CA GLY A 14 30.57 38.62 -51.44
C GLY A 14 31.60 38.15 -50.39
N PHE A 15 31.98 36.86 -50.50
CA PHE A 15 33.29 36.24 -50.22
C PHE A 15 33.82 36.19 -48.77
N ALA A 16 34.67 35.26 -48.30
CA ALA A 16 35.04 33.87 -48.61
C ALA A 16 36.15 33.46 -47.61
N VAL A 17 36.11 32.20 -47.15
CA VAL A 17 37.27 31.29 -46.95
C VAL A 17 38.21 31.42 -45.72
N LEU A 18 38.26 30.28 -45.00
CA LEU A 18 39.31 29.63 -44.19
C LEU A 18 39.95 30.32 -42.98
N THR A 19 39.79 29.68 -41.81
CA THR A 19 40.91 29.01 -41.11
C THR A 19 40.37 27.98 -40.11
N ILE A 20 40.89 26.76 -40.19
CA ILE A 20 40.70 25.67 -39.22
C ILE A 20 41.89 25.74 -38.25
N LEU A 21 41.68 25.67 -36.94
CA LEU A 21 42.29 24.68 -36.04
C LEU A 21 41.99 24.95 -34.54
N SER A 22 41.63 23.85 -33.87
CA SER A 22 41.86 23.53 -32.45
C SER A 22 41.30 24.46 -31.36
N SER A 23 40.24 23.99 -30.69
CA SER A 23 39.93 24.32 -29.29
C SER A 23 39.63 23.00 -28.56
N THR A 24 40.59 22.45 -27.81
CA THR A 24 40.70 22.55 -26.34
C THR A 24 39.38 22.34 -25.61
N PHE A 25 39.33 21.28 -24.80
CA PHE A 25 38.36 21.05 -23.74
C PHE A 25 38.13 22.33 -22.92
N ALA A 26 36.92 22.88 -23.00
CA ALA A 26 36.41 23.81 -22.01
C ALA A 26 35.14 23.17 -21.45
N ALA A 27 35.19 22.84 -20.16
CA ALA A 27 34.03 22.41 -19.39
C ALA A 27 32.94 23.47 -19.53
N SER A 28 31.83 23.13 -20.18
CA SER A 28 30.66 24.00 -20.18
C SER A 28 30.05 23.96 -18.79
N GLN A 29 30.19 25.07 -18.06
CA GLN A 29 29.34 25.38 -16.93
C GLN A 29 27.88 25.23 -17.37
N HIS A 30 27.20 24.20 -16.86
CA HIS A 30 25.75 24.14 -16.90
C HIS A 30 25.24 25.30 -16.04
N SER A 31 24.79 26.36 -16.70
CA SER A 31 24.07 27.45 -16.06
C SER A 31 22.77 26.92 -15.49
N SER A 32 22.70 26.99 -14.18
CA SER A 32 21.49 26.98 -13.37
C SER A 32 20.47 27.98 -13.90
N ASP A 33 19.38 27.50 -14.50
CA ASP A 33 18.13 28.26 -14.61
C ASP A 33 16.97 27.28 -14.75
N MET A 34 16.86 26.37 -13.78
CA MET A 34 15.59 25.73 -13.49
C MET A 34 14.79 26.73 -12.67
N LYS A 35 13.95 27.53 -13.36
CA LYS A 35 12.95 28.39 -12.74
C LYS A 35 12.23 27.58 -11.67
N THR A 36 12.50 27.90 -10.41
CA THR A 36 11.70 27.47 -9.28
C THR A 36 10.29 27.97 -9.53
N LEU A 37 9.38 27.04 -9.84
CA LEU A 37 7.93 27.27 -9.73
C LEU A 37 7.63 27.51 -8.25
N ARG A 38 7.86 28.74 -7.80
CA ARG A 38 7.36 29.22 -6.51
C ARG A 38 5.85 29.27 -6.63
N ALA A 39 5.18 28.56 -5.73
CA ALA A 39 3.74 28.37 -5.70
C ALA A 39 2.98 29.68 -5.94
N ALA A 40 1.93 29.61 -6.75
CA ALA A 40 0.92 30.66 -6.84
C ALA A 40 0.33 30.85 -5.43
N GLY A 41 0.57 32.02 -4.82
CA GLY A 41 0.17 32.34 -3.45
C GLY A 41 1.35 32.51 -2.49
N SER A 42 2.34 33.32 -2.86
CA SER A 42 3.40 33.73 -1.94
C SER A 42 2.85 34.67 -0.87
N ASN A 43 2.60 34.15 0.34
CA ASN A 43 2.62 35.00 1.52
C ASN A 43 4.10 35.19 1.93
N PRO A 44 4.61 36.40 2.17
CA PRO A 44 6.06 36.67 2.36
C PRO A 44 6.68 36.12 3.66
N GLY A 45 5.96 35.27 4.40
CA GLY A 45 6.26 34.92 5.79
C GLY A 45 6.72 33.47 6.03
N TYR A 46 7.29 32.79 5.05
CA TYR A 46 7.99 31.52 5.32
C TYR A 46 9.29 31.85 6.06
N SER A 47 9.29 31.77 7.40
CA SER A 47 10.49 31.95 8.20
C SER A 47 11.51 30.88 7.81
N GLY A 48 12.70 31.32 7.39
CA GLY A 48 13.80 30.47 6.96
C GLY A 48 14.48 29.67 8.07
N GLU A 49 13.80 29.40 9.18
CA GLU A 49 14.28 28.52 10.26
C GLU A 49 13.61 27.13 10.21
N LEU A 50 13.06 26.77 9.05
CA LEU A 50 12.53 25.43 8.81
C LEU A 50 13.67 24.50 8.44
N LEU A 51 14.01 23.65 9.42
CA LEU A 51 15.10 22.68 9.47
C LEU A 51 16.45 23.30 9.90
N GLU A 52 16.88 23.01 11.14
CA GLU A 52 18.27 22.55 11.32
C GLU A 52 18.20 21.01 11.29
N PRO A 53 18.17 20.37 10.11
CA PRO A 53 18.31 18.94 10.06
C PRO A 53 19.81 18.62 10.16
N ALA A 54 20.15 17.47 10.75
CA ALA A 54 21.45 16.88 10.50
C ALA A 54 21.70 16.83 8.98
N ALA A 55 22.97 16.89 8.55
CA ALA A 55 23.32 16.80 7.13
C ALA A 55 22.55 15.64 6.46
N PRO A 56 21.85 15.87 5.34
CA PRO A 56 20.86 14.93 4.83
C PRO A 56 21.51 13.58 4.54
N GLY A 57 20.94 12.53 5.12
CA GLY A 57 21.27 11.16 4.78
C GLY A 57 20.94 10.84 3.31
N ASN A 58 21.36 9.67 2.83
CA ASN A 58 21.16 9.25 1.43
C ASN A 58 19.69 9.10 0.99
N ASN A 59 18.75 9.20 1.93
CA ASN A 59 17.32 9.00 1.76
C ASN A 59 16.49 10.25 2.15
N ALA A 60 17.15 11.34 2.54
CA ALA A 60 16.47 12.56 2.94
C ALA A 60 15.65 13.16 1.78
N ILE A 61 14.51 13.76 2.14
CA ILE A 61 13.63 14.48 1.23
C ILE A 61 13.61 15.93 1.70
N ASP A 62 13.89 16.89 0.80
CA ASP A 62 13.76 18.31 1.13
C ASP A 62 12.27 18.67 1.26
N THR A 63 11.78 18.68 2.50
CA THR A 63 10.38 19.01 2.80
C THR A 63 10.08 20.50 2.65
N THR A 64 11.06 21.36 2.38
CA THR A 64 10.81 22.78 2.06
C THR A 64 10.31 22.96 0.62
N ILE A 65 10.43 21.93 -0.22
CA ILE A 65 10.08 21.97 -1.64
C ILE A 65 8.87 21.06 -1.93
N LYS A 66 7.68 21.66 -2.14
CA LYS A 66 6.42 20.94 -2.44
C LYS A 66 6.56 19.91 -3.57
N SER A 67 7.23 20.30 -4.65
CA SER A 67 7.40 19.45 -5.84
C SER A 67 8.31 18.25 -5.60
N GLU A 68 9.26 18.36 -4.68
CA GLU A 68 10.11 17.26 -4.26
C GLU A 68 9.33 16.24 -3.44
N VAL A 69 8.63 16.70 -2.40
CA VAL A 69 7.80 15.84 -1.56
C VAL A 69 6.74 15.11 -2.42
N GLN A 70 6.10 15.82 -3.35
CA GLN A 70 5.13 15.22 -4.25
C GLN A 70 5.76 14.13 -5.13
N ARG A 71 6.89 14.43 -5.78
CA ARG A 71 7.57 13.48 -6.67
C ARG A 71 7.95 12.21 -5.91
N GLU A 72 8.52 12.35 -4.72
CA GLU A 72 8.90 11.20 -3.89
C GLU A 72 7.68 10.44 -3.36
N PHE A 73 6.59 11.14 -2.99
CA PHE A 73 5.33 10.50 -2.61
C PHE A 73 4.77 9.62 -3.74
N LEU A 74 4.63 10.17 -4.95
CA LEU A 74 4.10 9.43 -6.10
C LEU A 74 5.00 8.25 -6.46
N LYS A 75 6.33 8.46 -6.42
CA LYS A 75 7.33 7.47 -6.80
C LYS A 75 7.49 6.34 -5.79
N ARG A 76 7.30 6.58 -4.49
CA ARG A 76 7.72 5.64 -3.43
C ARG A 76 6.60 5.20 -2.51
N TYR A 77 5.50 5.95 -2.46
CA TYR A 77 4.35 5.66 -1.59
C TYR A 77 3.12 5.29 -2.42
N GLU A 78 2.62 6.20 -3.26
CA GLU A 78 1.35 6.05 -3.98
C GLU A 78 1.32 4.80 -4.88
N LYS A 79 2.39 4.53 -5.63
CA LYS A 79 2.47 3.36 -6.52
C LYS A 79 2.36 2.01 -5.79
N ASN A 80 2.56 1.99 -4.47
CA ASN A 80 2.70 0.78 -3.66
C ASN A 80 1.40 0.40 -2.93
N MET A 81 0.37 1.25 -2.96
CA MET A 81 -0.82 1.17 -2.11
C MET A 81 -1.71 -0.05 -2.36
N ILE A 82 -1.62 -0.68 -3.53
CA ILE A 82 -2.47 -1.83 -3.93
C ILE A 82 -1.81 -3.20 -3.77
N ARG A 83 -0.49 -3.25 -3.49
CA ARG A 83 0.27 -4.51 -3.47
C ARG A 83 0.08 -5.21 -2.12
N PRO A 84 -0.52 -6.41 -2.08
CA PRO A 84 -0.67 -7.15 -0.84
C PRO A 84 0.64 -7.79 -0.43
N VAL A 85 0.86 -7.95 0.86
CA VAL A 85 1.86 -8.90 1.35
C VAL A 85 1.28 -10.30 1.31
N THR A 86 2.01 -11.22 0.69
CA THR A 86 1.65 -12.64 0.59
C THR A 86 2.81 -13.50 1.10
N SER A 87 2.52 -14.77 1.33
CA SER A 87 3.51 -15.77 1.70
C SER A 87 3.26 -17.10 0.99
N VAL A 88 4.32 -17.88 0.83
CA VAL A 88 4.30 -19.21 0.23
C VAL A 88 4.71 -20.26 1.25
N GLY A 89 4.11 -21.45 1.16
CA GLY A 89 4.48 -22.60 2.00
C GLY A 89 4.11 -22.46 3.48
N VAL A 90 3.19 -21.56 3.83
CA VAL A 90 2.68 -21.46 5.22
C VAL A 90 1.73 -22.63 5.48
N LYS A 91 1.96 -23.40 6.55
CA LYS A 91 1.01 -24.40 7.06
C LYS A 91 0.77 -24.17 8.55
N LEU A 92 -0.32 -23.48 8.87
CA LEU A 92 -0.62 -23.06 10.24
C LEU A 92 -0.72 -24.24 11.22
N ASN A 93 -1.36 -25.35 10.81
CA ASN A 93 -1.56 -26.51 11.68
C ASN A 93 -0.26 -27.30 11.95
N ASP A 94 0.70 -27.23 11.02
CA ASP A 94 1.98 -27.95 11.11
C ASP A 94 3.11 -27.08 11.67
N CYS A 95 2.79 -25.83 12.06
CA CYS A 95 3.75 -24.81 12.49
C CYS A 95 4.84 -24.51 11.46
N GLU A 96 4.58 -24.73 10.17
CA GLU A 96 5.50 -24.37 9.10
C GLU A 96 5.29 -22.90 8.73
N ALA A 97 6.30 -22.06 9.02
CA ALA A 97 6.20 -20.62 8.86
C ALA A 97 6.15 -20.16 7.40
N GLY A 98 6.61 -20.98 6.44
CA GLY A 98 6.72 -20.60 5.04
C GLY A 98 7.69 -19.43 4.83
N GLN A 99 7.45 -18.62 3.80
CA GLN A 99 8.26 -17.44 3.47
C GLN A 99 7.39 -16.31 2.93
N ALA A 100 7.62 -15.08 3.38
CA ALA A 100 7.00 -13.89 2.78
C ALA A 100 7.54 -13.64 1.37
N VAL A 101 6.64 -13.31 0.44
CA VAL A 101 7.00 -13.02 -0.96
C VAL A 101 7.60 -11.63 -1.05
N ARG A 102 8.82 -11.54 -1.61
CA ARG A 102 9.60 -10.29 -1.70
C ARG A 102 8.85 -9.19 -2.45
N ASP A 103 8.07 -9.53 -3.48
CA ASP A 103 7.29 -8.58 -4.27
C ASP A 103 6.20 -7.86 -3.48
N GLY A 104 5.71 -8.45 -2.39
CA GLY A 104 4.78 -7.82 -1.45
C GLY A 104 5.48 -7.08 -0.31
N VAL A 105 6.65 -7.55 0.11
CA VAL A 105 7.43 -6.97 1.22
C VAL A 105 8.22 -5.73 0.80
N ALA A 106 8.86 -5.73 -0.37
CA ALA A 106 9.68 -4.61 -0.84
C ALA A 106 8.90 -3.28 -0.96
N PRO A 107 7.65 -3.25 -1.46
CA PRO A 107 6.82 -2.05 -1.45
C PRO A 107 6.61 -1.43 -0.05
N ILE A 108 6.46 -2.24 1.01
CA ILE A 108 6.35 -1.71 2.37
C ILE A 108 7.61 -0.97 2.76
N VAL A 109 8.78 -1.57 2.53
CA VAL A 109 10.05 -0.96 2.90
C VAL A 109 10.32 0.31 2.09
N GLU A 110 9.97 0.34 0.80
CA GLU A 110 10.08 1.55 -0.02
C GLU A 110 9.19 2.69 0.50
N SER A 111 7.92 2.38 0.81
CA SER A 111 6.97 3.34 1.38
C SER A 111 7.37 3.80 2.79
N TRP A 112 7.90 2.90 3.63
CA TRP A 112 8.44 3.25 4.94
C TRP A 112 9.66 4.17 4.81
N ASN A 113 10.58 3.87 3.88
CA ASN A 113 11.73 4.72 3.63
C ASN A 113 11.32 6.11 3.14
N PHE A 114 10.19 6.26 2.45
CA PHE A 114 9.64 7.58 2.15
C PHE A 114 9.26 8.33 3.45
N LEU A 115 8.55 7.67 4.39
CA LEU A 115 8.21 8.27 5.69
C LEU A 115 9.45 8.66 6.51
N ARG A 116 10.50 7.82 6.47
CA ARG A 116 11.80 8.11 7.09
C ARG A 116 12.49 9.32 6.44
N GLY A 117 12.43 9.41 5.11
CA GLY A 117 13.04 10.48 4.33
C GLY A 117 12.45 11.86 4.63
N LEU A 118 11.16 11.94 4.96
CA LEU A 118 10.50 13.18 5.38
C LEU A 118 11.12 13.81 6.65
N ASN A 119 11.80 13.02 7.49
CA ASN A 119 12.55 13.49 8.66
C ASN A 119 14.07 13.43 8.44
N GLY A 120 14.54 13.31 7.20
CA GLY A 120 15.96 13.28 6.86
C GLY A 120 16.70 11.99 7.23
N LEU A 121 15.98 10.93 7.60
CA LEU A 121 16.58 9.68 8.07
C LEU A 121 17.04 8.80 6.92
N ASN A 122 18.14 8.07 7.13
CA ASN A 122 18.64 7.06 6.20
C ASN A 122 17.61 5.96 5.93
N ALA A 123 17.68 5.39 4.73
CA ALA A 123 16.85 4.25 4.36
C ALA A 123 17.26 2.99 5.13
N VAL A 124 16.27 2.16 5.47
CA VAL A 124 16.50 0.79 5.93
C VAL A 124 16.50 -0.17 4.74
N THR A 125 17.32 -1.21 4.81
CA THR A 125 17.39 -2.26 3.79
C THR A 125 16.79 -3.56 4.29
N LEU A 126 16.17 -4.32 3.40
CA LEU A 126 15.76 -5.68 3.71
C LEU A 126 16.98 -6.58 3.92
N ASP A 127 16.92 -7.41 4.95
CA ASP A 127 17.84 -8.53 5.16
C ASP A 127 17.69 -9.54 4.03
N ASP A 128 18.77 -9.76 3.28
CA ASP A 128 18.89 -10.79 2.24
C ASP A 128 19.73 -12.00 2.68
N THR A 129 20.20 -11.99 3.93
CA THR A 129 21.11 -13.01 4.49
C THR A 129 20.41 -14.11 5.29
N GLN A 130 19.08 -14.04 5.44
CA GLN A 130 18.26 -14.93 6.28
C GLN A 130 18.54 -14.80 7.79
N ALA A 131 19.23 -13.76 8.24
CA ALA A 131 19.58 -13.60 9.64
C ALA A 131 18.40 -13.12 10.51
N ILE A 132 17.42 -12.45 9.91
CA ILE A 132 16.21 -11.90 10.55
C ILE A 132 14.95 -12.57 9.99
N ASN A 133 14.92 -12.86 8.68
CA ASN A 133 13.71 -13.31 7.98
C ASN A 133 12.96 -14.49 8.63
N PRO A 134 13.63 -15.58 9.07
CA PRO A 134 12.96 -16.70 9.72
C PRO A 134 12.19 -16.31 10.99
N TYR A 135 12.67 -15.32 11.72
CA TYR A 135 12.06 -14.85 12.97
C TYR A 135 10.81 -14.03 12.70
N THR A 136 10.89 -13.04 11.79
CA THR A 136 9.74 -12.22 11.42
C THR A 136 8.64 -13.07 10.78
N GLN A 137 9.02 -14.06 9.97
CA GLN A 137 8.05 -14.97 9.34
C GLN A 137 7.37 -15.88 10.35
N ALA A 138 8.12 -16.45 11.30
CA ALA A 138 7.55 -17.24 12.40
C ALA A 138 6.63 -16.40 13.31
N ALA A 139 6.96 -15.13 13.53
CA ALA A 139 6.12 -14.20 14.30
C ALA A 139 4.78 -13.90 13.60
N ALA A 140 4.79 -13.67 12.29
CA ALA A 140 3.55 -13.51 11.53
C ALA A 140 2.70 -14.79 11.55
N MET A 141 3.33 -15.95 11.36
CA MET A 141 2.65 -17.25 11.39
C MET A 141 2.03 -17.57 12.75
N VAL A 142 2.74 -17.34 13.87
CA VAL A 142 2.19 -17.63 15.20
C VAL A 142 0.97 -16.74 15.50
N SER A 143 0.99 -15.48 15.07
CA SER A 143 -0.19 -14.62 15.19
C SER A 143 -1.35 -15.10 14.34
N ALA A 144 -1.10 -15.48 13.08
CA ALA A 144 -2.11 -16.04 12.19
C ALA A 144 -2.74 -17.33 12.75
N ARG A 145 -1.91 -18.24 13.27
CA ARG A 145 -2.37 -19.51 13.86
C ARG A 145 -3.36 -19.31 15.01
N ASN A 146 -3.17 -18.25 15.78
CA ASN A 146 -3.96 -18.01 16.99
C ASN A 146 -5.03 -16.94 16.80
N GLY A 147 -5.06 -16.25 15.65
CA GLY A 147 -6.02 -15.19 15.38
C GLY A 147 -5.74 -13.89 16.15
N GLU A 148 -4.58 -13.75 16.79
CA GLU A 148 -4.29 -12.69 17.76
C GLU A 148 -2.84 -12.18 17.69
N LEU A 149 -2.62 -10.89 18.00
CA LEU A 149 -1.30 -10.27 18.08
C LEU A 149 -0.75 -10.36 19.50
N SER A 150 0.51 -10.76 19.63
CA SER A 150 1.18 -10.77 20.92
C SER A 150 2.70 -10.64 20.77
N HIS A 151 3.31 -9.78 21.59
CA HIS A 151 4.76 -9.75 21.75
C HIS A 151 5.29 -10.86 22.68
N TYR A 152 4.40 -11.61 23.34
CA TYR A 152 4.75 -12.68 24.29
C TYR A 152 3.93 -13.96 24.05
N PRO A 153 3.95 -14.52 22.83
CA PRO A 153 3.02 -15.59 22.43
C PRO A 153 3.16 -16.85 23.31
N ALA A 154 4.39 -17.24 23.70
CA ALA A 154 4.60 -18.40 24.57
C ALA A 154 3.99 -18.22 25.97
N ALA A 155 4.13 -17.03 26.57
CA ALA A 155 3.57 -16.75 27.89
C ALA A 155 2.03 -16.75 27.90
N GLN A 156 1.43 -16.49 26.75
CA GLN A 156 -0.02 -16.51 26.54
C GLN A 156 -0.54 -17.85 26.02
N GLY A 157 0.33 -18.87 25.90
CA GLY A 157 -0.07 -20.21 25.49
C GLY A 157 -0.41 -20.36 24.02
N PHE A 158 0.10 -19.49 23.14
CA PHE A 158 -0.16 -19.56 21.71
C PHE A 158 0.37 -20.87 21.11
N ALA A 159 -0.44 -21.53 20.27
CA ALA A 159 0.02 -22.65 19.47
C ALA A 159 1.12 -22.20 18.50
N CYS A 160 2.10 -23.06 18.22
CA CYS A 160 3.25 -22.75 17.37
C CYS A 160 4.16 -21.61 17.88
N ALA A 161 4.15 -21.30 19.19
CA ALA A 161 5.06 -20.35 19.83
C ALA A 161 6.51 -20.90 19.95
N THR A 162 7.13 -21.19 18.82
CA THR A 162 8.54 -21.62 18.71
C THR A 162 9.48 -20.51 19.18
N GLU A 163 10.74 -20.85 19.46
CA GLU A 163 11.77 -19.85 19.81
C GLU A 163 11.91 -18.75 18.75
N ASN A 164 11.82 -19.12 17.46
CA ASN A 164 11.86 -18.16 16.36
C ASN A 164 10.67 -17.20 16.41
N ALA A 165 9.47 -17.73 16.64
CA ALA A 165 8.24 -16.94 16.73
C ALA A 165 8.27 -15.99 17.94
N VAL A 166 8.68 -16.47 19.11
CA VAL A 166 8.82 -15.66 20.33
C VAL A 166 9.82 -14.52 20.13
N ARG A 167 11.01 -14.83 19.57
CA ARG A 167 12.03 -13.81 19.30
C ARG A 167 11.53 -12.80 18.27
N GLY A 168 10.99 -13.27 17.15
CA GLY A 168 10.48 -12.39 16.10
C GLY A 168 9.37 -11.47 16.60
N ALA A 169 8.43 -11.99 17.39
CA ALA A 169 7.32 -11.22 17.95
C ALA A 169 7.80 -10.10 18.88
N ARG A 170 8.82 -10.37 19.71
CA ARG A 170 9.41 -9.38 20.62
C ARG A 170 10.19 -8.27 19.90
N HIS A 171 10.80 -8.56 18.75
CA HIS A 171 11.63 -7.60 17.99
C HIS A 171 10.87 -6.81 16.93
N SER A 172 9.61 -7.16 16.69
CA SER A 172 8.84 -6.62 15.58
C SER A 172 7.72 -5.70 16.04
N ASN A 173 7.35 -4.73 15.20
CA ASN A 173 5.99 -4.21 15.25
C ASN A 173 5.07 -5.25 14.62
N LEU A 174 3.94 -5.51 15.26
CA LEU A 174 2.97 -6.54 14.85
C LEU A 174 1.67 -5.88 14.40
N ALA A 175 1.13 -6.33 13.27
CA ALA A 175 -0.12 -5.81 12.73
C ALA A 175 -0.98 -6.93 12.17
N GLN A 176 -2.29 -6.71 12.25
CA GLN A 176 -3.32 -7.59 11.72
C GLN A 176 -4.23 -6.73 10.85
N SER A 177 -4.56 -7.22 9.66
CA SER A 177 -5.66 -6.67 8.87
C SER A 177 -6.69 -7.75 8.57
N VAL A 178 -7.92 -7.34 8.23
CA VAL A 178 -9.05 -8.25 7.92
C VAL A 178 -8.89 -9.01 6.60
N SER A 179 -7.79 -8.80 5.86
CA SER A 179 -7.49 -9.47 4.59
C SER A 179 -5.99 -9.44 4.29
N GLN A 180 -5.55 -9.57 3.03
CA GLN A 180 -4.15 -9.34 2.71
C GLN A 180 -3.77 -7.87 3.00
N THR A 181 -2.80 -7.66 3.88
CA THR A 181 -2.35 -6.32 4.29
C THR A 181 -1.65 -5.64 3.10
N SER A 182 -2.15 -4.49 2.64
CA SER A 182 -1.42 -3.65 1.68
C SER A 182 -0.26 -2.92 2.38
N ALA A 183 0.67 -2.38 1.60
CA ALA A 183 1.76 -1.60 2.16
C ALA A 183 1.27 -0.40 2.99
N GLU A 184 0.25 0.29 2.49
CA GLU A 184 -0.44 1.37 3.19
C GLU A 184 -0.98 0.91 4.55
N THR A 185 -1.78 -0.15 4.53
CA THR A 185 -2.50 -0.62 5.72
C THR A 185 -1.51 -1.07 6.80
N ALA A 186 -0.45 -1.78 6.41
CA ALA A 186 0.61 -2.16 7.33
C ALA A 186 1.24 -0.93 8.00
N LEU A 187 1.67 0.04 7.19
CA LEU A 187 2.31 1.26 7.69
C LEU A 187 1.36 2.09 8.53
N TRP A 188 0.09 2.20 8.17
CA TRP A 188 -0.92 2.91 8.95
C TRP A 188 -1.09 2.29 10.35
N TYR A 189 -1.19 0.97 10.45
CA TYR A 189 -1.26 0.27 11.75
C TYR A 189 -0.02 0.50 12.60
N TYR A 190 1.16 0.54 11.99
CA TYR A 190 2.40 0.77 12.73
C TYR A 190 2.62 2.24 13.10
N MET A 191 2.23 3.18 12.26
CA MET A 191 2.59 4.59 12.45
C MET A 191 1.65 5.33 13.39
N ASP A 192 0.35 4.98 13.45
CA ASP A 192 -0.58 5.84 14.19
C ASP A 192 -1.86 5.23 14.74
N TYR A 193 -2.30 4.05 14.28
CA TYR A 193 -3.58 3.50 14.73
C TYR A 193 -3.68 3.43 16.27
N SER A 194 -4.78 3.92 16.85
CA SER A 194 -5.06 3.78 18.28
C SER A 194 -6.56 3.74 18.54
N SER A 195 -6.98 3.00 19.56
CA SER A 195 -8.39 2.97 19.98
C SER A 195 -8.62 3.96 21.11
N PRO A 196 -9.64 4.85 21.03
CA PRO A 196 -10.00 5.73 22.14
C PRO A 196 -10.30 4.97 23.44
N LYS A 197 -10.80 3.74 23.36
CA LYS A 197 -11.12 2.88 24.53
C LYS A 197 -9.91 2.13 25.09
N ASN A 198 -8.88 1.91 24.29
CA ASN A 198 -7.66 1.23 24.69
C ASN A 198 -6.43 1.90 24.04
N PRO A 199 -5.97 3.04 24.58
CA PRO A 199 -4.98 3.89 23.93
C PRO A 199 -3.55 3.40 24.15
N VAL A 200 -3.30 2.07 24.07
CA VAL A 200 -1.95 1.49 24.23
C VAL A 200 -0.95 2.16 23.30
N ASN A 201 -1.39 2.48 22.09
CA ASN A 201 -0.57 3.11 21.07
C ASN A 201 -0.27 4.59 21.33
N ASP A 202 -0.84 5.23 22.35
CA ASP A 202 -0.39 6.57 22.85
C ASP A 202 1.08 6.54 23.31
N GLN A 203 1.63 5.35 23.59
CA GLN A 203 3.06 5.16 23.82
C GLN A 203 3.94 5.44 22.59
N LEU A 204 3.37 5.52 21.39
CA LEU A 204 4.05 5.77 20.11
C LEU A 204 5.20 4.80 19.77
N GLY A 205 5.32 3.67 20.49
CA GLY A 205 6.47 2.76 20.38
C GLY A 205 6.70 2.27 18.95
N HIS A 206 5.64 1.88 18.24
CA HIS A 206 5.74 1.41 16.86
C HIS A 206 6.34 2.48 15.92
N ARG A 207 5.78 3.71 15.95
CA ARG A 207 6.28 4.87 15.18
C ARG A 207 7.73 5.18 15.51
N LEU A 208 8.05 5.26 16.80
CA LEU A 208 9.37 5.68 17.27
C LEU A 208 10.46 4.66 16.90
N PHE A 209 10.19 3.35 16.99
CA PHE A 209 11.11 2.34 16.45
C PHE A 209 11.29 2.47 14.93
N MET A 210 10.21 2.78 14.21
CA MET A 210 10.27 2.96 12.76
C MET A 210 11.02 4.23 12.34
N GLN A 211 11.16 5.19 13.24
CA GLN A 211 11.89 6.44 13.06
C GLN A 211 13.27 6.44 13.77
N ASP A 212 13.73 5.31 14.29
CA ASP A 212 15.09 5.18 14.84
C ASP A 212 16.11 5.56 13.74
N PRO A 213 16.91 6.63 13.91
CA PRO A 213 17.86 7.10 12.90
C PRO A 213 18.96 6.08 12.59
N GLN A 214 19.32 5.24 13.57
CA GLN A 214 20.41 4.27 13.43
C GLN A 214 19.94 2.94 12.86
N LEU A 215 18.64 2.65 12.80
CA LEU A 215 18.14 1.41 12.20
C LEU A 215 18.59 1.33 10.72
N ALA A 216 19.31 0.25 10.38
CA ALA A 216 19.87 0.04 9.05
C ALA A 216 19.26 -1.15 8.30
N VAL A 217 18.96 -2.23 9.02
CA VAL A 217 18.48 -3.50 8.42
C VAL A 217 17.15 -3.93 9.04
N THR A 218 16.22 -4.39 8.21
CA THR A 218 14.89 -4.86 8.62
C THR A 218 14.51 -6.16 7.90
N SER A 219 13.44 -6.80 8.34
CA SER A 219 12.77 -7.88 7.62
C SER A 219 11.27 -7.82 7.90
N ILE A 220 10.46 -8.34 6.98
CA ILE A 220 9.01 -8.44 7.14
C ILE A 220 8.59 -9.89 6.92
N GLY A 221 7.84 -10.41 7.89
CA GLY A 221 7.11 -11.67 7.76
C GLY A 221 5.63 -11.43 7.52
N ALA A 222 4.96 -12.39 6.86
CA ALA A 222 3.53 -12.32 6.59
C ALA A 222 2.85 -13.69 6.57
N ALA A 223 1.67 -13.79 7.15
CA ALA A 223 0.82 -14.97 7.09
C ALA A 223 -0.66 -14.55 7.27
N GLU A 224 -1.53 -14.91 6.34
CA GLU A 224 -3.00 -14.74 6.44
C GLU A 224 -3.48 -13.38 7.00
N GLY A 225 -2.90 -12.26 6.54
CA GLY A 225 -3.27 -10.91 6.99
C GLY A 225 -2.55 -10.40 8.25
N TYR A 226 -1.67 -11.22 8.83
CA TYR A 226 -0.77 -10.85 9.92
C TYR A 226 0.61 -10.51 9.38
N THR A 227 1.23 -9.49 9.95
CA THR A 227 2.57 -9.02 9.56
C THR A 227 3.42 -8.70 10.77
N ALA A 228 4.71 -9.00 10.65
CA ALA A 228 5.72 -8.68 11.65
C ALA A 228 6.91 -7.99 10.97
N ILE A 229 7.20 -6.75 11.33
CA ILE A 229 8.33 -5.98 10.80
C ILE A 229 9.38 -5.76 11.88
N SER A 230 10.61 -6.22 11.65
CA SER A 230 11.71 -6.07 12.61
C SER A 230 12.17 -4.62 12.67
N VAL A 231 12.06 -4.00 13.84
CA VAL A 231 12.35 -2.57 14.03
C VAL A 231 13.25 -2.27 15.24
N ARG A 232 13.54 -3.27 16.08
CA ARG A 232 14.37 -3.06 17.27
C ARG A 232 15.84 -3.07 16.96
N THR A 233 16.54 -2.01 17.35
CA THR A 233 18.00 -1.95 17.40
C THR A 233 18.45 -2.10 18.87
N GLY A 234 19.41 -2.99 19.15
CA GLY A 234 19.95 -3.18 20.50
C GLY A 234 19.78 -4.58 21.10
N GLU A 235 19.01 -5.46 20.45
CA GLU A 235 18.94 -6.88 20.80
C GLU A 235 19.39 -7.71 19.58
N PRO A 236 20.27 -8.72 19.75
CA PRO A 236 20.80 -9.49 18.62
C PRO A 236 19.85 -10.61 18.17
N TYR A 237 19.92 -10.92 16.88
CA TYR A 237 19.49 -12.22 16.35
C TYR A 237 20.67 -13.21 16.39
N PRO A 238 20.42 -14.53 16.43
CA PRO A 238 21.50 -15.53 16.48
C PRO A 238 22.55 -15.40 15.37
N ALA A 239 22.15 -14.98 14.17
CA ALA A 239 23.04 -14.76 13.03
C ALA A 239 23.42 -13.29 12.78
N LEU A 240 22.93 -12.34 13.60
CA LEU A 240 23.15 -10.91 13.40
C LEU A 240 23.28 -10.18 14.75
N SER A 241 24.47 -9.64 15.02
CA SER A 241 24.70 -8.82 16.22
C SER A 241 23.88 -7.52 16.17
N ALA A 242 23.56 -6.99 17.35
CA ALA A 242 22.82 -5.73 17.46
C ALA A 242 23.52 -4.56 16.75
N ASP A 243 24.86 -4.50 16.80
CA ASP A 243 25.63 -3.45 16.13
C ASP A 243 25.49 -3.50 14.60
N LYS A 244 25.37 -4.70 14.02
CA LYS A 244 25.18 -4.88 12.58
C LYS A 244 23.76 -4.54 12.10
N MET A 245 22.81 -4.41 13.04
CA MET A 245 21.48 -3.88 12.73
C MET A 245 21.45 -2.35 12.71
N ARG A 246 22.50 -1.71 13.23
CA ARG A 246 22.65 -0.27 13.32
C ARG A 246 23.64 0.25 12.27
N ASN A 247 23.43 1.48 11.86
CA ASN A 247 24.45 2.31 11.24
C ASN A 247 24.72 3.49 12.16
N THR A 248 25.78 3.41 12.95
CA THR A 248 26.18 4.46 13.91
C THR A 248 26.69 5.73 13.24
N GLU A 249 27.03 5.66 11.96
CA GLU A 249 27.42 6.81 11.14
C GLU A 249 26.21 7.49 10.48
N ALA A 250 25.00 6.94 10.64
CA ALA A 250 23.79 7.53 10.09
C ALA A 250 23.53 8.91 10.72
N PRO A 251 23.15 9.92 9.91
CA PRO A 251 22.72 11.21 10.44
C PRO A 251 21.60 11.03 11.46
N THR A 252 21.79 11.61 12.65
CA THR A 252 20.85 11.55 13.77
C THR A 252 20.36 12.98 14.05
N PRO A 253 19.15 13.36 13.60
CA PRO A 253 18.62 14.72 13.76
C PRO A 253 18.48 15.13 15.23
N ALA A 254 18.70 16.40 15.56
CA ALA A 254 18.51 16.89 16.93
C ALA A 254 17.05 16.76 17.40
N TRP A 255 16.09 16.76 16.47
CA TRP A 255 14.67 16.57 16.72
C TRP A 255 13.97 15.99 15.49
N ILE A 256 12.82 15.36 15.72
CA ILE A 256 11.99 14.68 14.72
C ILE A 256 10.52 15.05 14.99
N SER A 257 9.70 15.14 13.95
CA SER A 257 8.27 15.43 14.09
C SER A 257 7.41 14.48 13.26
N TRP A 258 6.16 14.28 13.71
CA TRP A 258 5.13 13.62 12.93
C TRP A 258 3.80 14.36 13.10
N PRO A 259 3.17 14.87 12.03
CA PRO A 259 3.71 15.07 10.69
C PRO A 259 5.07 15.76 10.67
N SER A 260 5.90 15.50 9.65
CA SER A 260 7.21 16.14 9.53
C SER A 260 7.04 17.64 9.25
N ALA A 261 8.00 18.44 9.73
CA ALA A 261 8.10 19.85 9.37
C ALA A 261 8.24 20.04 7.84
N GLY A 262 7.64 21.11 7.31
CA GLY A 262 7.58 21.41 5.88
C GLY A 262 6.32 20.86 5.20
N PHE A 263 6.40 20.60 3.90
CA PHE A 263 5.32 20.02 3.11
C PHE A 263 5.06 18.57 3.52
N PHE A 264 3.81 18.26 3.84
CA PHE A 264 3.40 16.93 4.27
C PHE A 264 2.16 16.45 3.50
N PRO A 265 2.20 15.27 2.86
CA PRO A 265 1.06 14.69 2.16
C PRO A 265 -0.14 14.44 3.10
N LYS A 266 -1.32 14.98 2.76
CA LYS A 266 -2.53 14.76 3.58
C LYS A 266 -2.93 13.27 3.71
N GLN A 267 -2.57 12.44 2.73
CA GLN A 267 -2.87 11.00 2.68
C GLN A 267 -2.17 10.22 3.80
N LEU A 268 -1.12 10.80 4.40
CA LEU A 268 -0.42 10.19 5.54
C LEU A 268 -1.05 10.55 6.89
N LEU A 269 -2.03 11.45 6.92
CA LEU A 269 -2.85 11.64 8.11
C LEU A 269 -3.69 10.39 8.31
N THR A 270 -3.70 9.91 9.54
CA THR A 270 -4.19 8.58 9.85
C THR A 270 -5.51 8.59 10.61
N SER A 271 -5.99 9.77 11.02
CA SER A 271 -7.28 9.91 11.67
C SER A 271 -8.38 9.59 10.66
N VAL A 272 -9.30 8.70 11.05
CA VAL A 272 -10.36 8.22 10.15
C VAL A 272 -11.76 8.76 10.52
N GLY A 273 -11.81 9.84 11.30
CA GLY A 273 -13.07 10.42 11.75
C GLY A 273 -13.78 9.51 12.76
N LEU A 274 -14.91 8.90 12.40
CA LEU A 274 -15.69 8.08 13.34
C LEU A 274 -15.33 6.59 13.24
N THR A 275 -14.94 5.99 14.36
CA THR A 275 -14.71 4.55 14.50
C THR A 275 -15.78 3.89 15.35
N LYS A 276 -15.81 2.55 15.39
CA LYS A 276 -16.66 1.77 16.32
C LYS A 276 -16.40 2.08 17.80
N ASP A 277 -15.23 2.65 18.12
CA ASP A 277 -14.80 2.97 19.47
C ASP A 277 -14.96 4.45 19.83
N GLY A 278 -15.46 5.27 18.91
CA GLY A 278 -15.67 6.70 19.07
C GLY A 278 -14.97 7.53 17.97
N PRO A 279 -15.04 8.86 18.05
CA PRO A 279 -14.27 9.74 17.18
C PRO A 279 -12.77 9.50 17.40
N ASP A 280 -12.07 9.23 16.31
CA ASP A 280 -10.63 9.20 16.24
C ASP A 280 -10.06 10.62 16.32
N MET A 281 -8.78 10.71 16.68
CA MET A 281 -8.08 11.96 16.92
C MET A 281 -6.80 12.03 16.10
N GLU A 282 -6.41 13.24 15.72
CA GLU A 282 -5.05 13.51 15.29
C GLU A 282 -4.08 13.25 16.44
N ARG A 283 -2.90 12.74 16.09
CA ARG A 283 -1.87 12.31 17.04
C ARG A 283 -0.50 12.75 16.56
N TRP A 284 -0.26 14.04 16.70
CA TRP A 284 1.00 14.66 16.31
C TRP A 284 2.05 14.41 17.38
N SER A 285 3.32 14.33 17.00
CA SER A 285 4.41 14.12 17.96
C SER A 285 5.62 14.96 17.64
N PHE A 286 6.31 15.37 18.70
CA PHE A 286 7.60 16.05 18.65
C PHE A 286 8.58 15.29 19.51
N SER A 287 9.72 14.92 18.93
CA SER A 287 10.77 14.14 19.58
C SER A 287 12.07 14.92 19.57
N VAL A 288 12.79 14.95 20.68
CA VAL A 288 14.09 15.65 20.80
C VAL A 288 15.16 14.70 21.33
N LEU A 289 16.33 14.73 20.71
CA LEU A 289 17.48 13.88 21.06
C LEU A 289 18.14 14.38 22.35
N ASN A 290 18.40 13.47 23.30
CA ASN A 290 19.06 13.76 24.58
C ASN A 290 18.41 14.86 25.43
N GLY A 291 17.18 15.25 25.10
CA GLY A 291 16.43 16.27 25.83
C GLY A 291 15.40 15.66 26.80
N ASP A 292 14.80 16.55 27.58
CA ASP A 292 13.72 16.22 28.50
C ASP A 292 12.48 17.07 28.17
N LEU A 293 11.37 16.36 27.92
CA LEU A 293 10.06 16.91 27.58
C LEU A 293 9.02 16.65 28.67
N SER A 294 9.40 16.15 29.84
CA SER A 294 8.47 15.82 30.94
C SER A 294 7.62 17.02 31.40
N GLU A 295 8.17 18.23 31.32
CA GLU A 295 7.51 19.50 31.67
C GLU A 295 7.27 20.42 30.46
N ALA A 296 7.59 19.97 29.25
CA ALA A 296 7.43 20.78 28.04
C ALA A 296 5.93 20.91 27.66
N THR A 297 5.59 22.04 27.03
CA THR A 297 4.24 22.31 26.53
C THR A 297 4.26 22.47 25.01
N ALA A 298 3.08 22.34 24.39
CA ALA A 298 2.93 22.51 22.96
C ALA A 298 1.67 23.32 22.64
N LYS A 299 1.74 24.11 21.57
CA LYS A 299 0.64 24.88 20.98
C LYS A 299 0.64 24.65 19.47
N ILE A 300 -0.55 24.55 18.88
CA ILE A 300 -0.73 24.46 17.43
C ILE A 300 -1.69 25.57 17.00
N ILE A 301 -1.27 26.38 16.04
CA ILE A 301 -2.12 27.39 15.39
C ILE A 301 -2.55 26.86 14.03
N ASP A 302 -3.85 26.80 13.80
CA ASP A 302 -4.45 26.35 12.56
C ASP A 302 -4.25 27.35 11.40
N PRO A 303 -4.57 26.96 10.15
CA PRO A 303 -4.43 27.85 9.00
C PRO A 303 -5.28 29.12 9.03
N ASP A 304 -6.31 29.17 9.89
CA ASP A 304 -7.19 30.33 10.06
C ASP A 304 -6.70 31.25 11.21
N GLY A 305 -5.55 30.93 11.82
CA GLY A 305 -4.95 31.69 12.92
C GLY A 305 -5.54 31.38 14.29
N ARG A 306 -6.30 30.28 14.44
CA ARG A 306 -6.90 29.88 15.72
C ARG A 306 -6.03 28.84 16.42
N GLU A 307 -5.97 28.92 17.74
CA GLU A 307 -5.32 27.89 18.54
C GLU A 307 -6.16 26.61 18.55
N VAL A 308 -5.54 25.49 18.21
CA VAL A 308 -6.14 24.16 18.24
C VAL A 308 -6.20 23.69 19.70
N PRO A 309 -7.35 23.23 20.22
CA PRO A 309 -7.43 22.68 21.56
C PRO A 309 -6.69 21.33 21.63
N LEU A 310 -5.55 21.30 22.34
CA LEU A 310 -4.70 20.11 22.46
C LEU A 310 -4.89 19.39 23.79
N THR A 311 -4.81 18.07 23.73
CA THR A 311 -4.38 17.24 24.87
C THR A 311 -2.92 16.86 24.66
N VAL A 312 -2.03 17.40 25.49
CA VAL A 312 -0.60 17.07 25.45
C VAL A 312 -0.31 15.97 26.47
N VAL A 313 0.36 14.91 26.02
CA VAL A 313 0.80 13.78 26.85
C VAL A 313 2.32 13.76 26.89
N SER A 314 2.87 13.99 28.07
CA SER A 314 4.31 14.03 28.32
C SER A 314 4.88 12.65 28.66
N PRO A 315 6.17 12.40 28.38
CA PRO A 315 6.80 11.14 28.75
C PRO A 315 6.79 10.97 30.27
N GLY A 316 6.33 9.82 30.75
CA GLY A 316 6.27 9.53 32.19
C GLY A 316 5.24 10.36 32.99
N GLN A 317 4.30 11.02 32.32
CA GLN A 317 3.27 11.84 32.95
C GLN A 317 2.51 11.08 34.07
N PRO A 318 2.45 11.63 35.30
CA PRO A 318 1.73 11.00 36.41
C PRO A 318 0.25 10.78 36.11
N GLY A 319 -0.26 9.60 36.44
CA GLY A 319 -1.68 9.26 36.26
C GLY A 319 -2.08 8.88 34.84
N VAL A 320 -1.17 8.91 33.86
CA VAL A 320 -1.41 8.47 32.48
C VAL A 320 -0.75 7.11 32.27
N ALA A 321 -1.55 6.08 32.01
CA ALA A 321 -1.06 4.70 31.89
C ALA A 321 -0.14 4.49 30.67
N PHE A 322 -0.39 5.20 29.57
CA PHE A 322 0.29 5.03 28.30
C PHE A 322 0.86 6.37 27.84
N THR A 323 2.14 6.59 28.15
CA THR A 323 2.88 7.80 27.77
C THR A 323 3.93 7.47 26.73
N PRO A 324 4.37 8.45 25.90
CA PRO A 324 5.37 8.21 24.86
C PRO A 324 6.62 7.52 25.41
N ARG A 325 7.11 6.49 24.71
CA ARG A 325 8.35 5.78 25.07
C ARG A 325 9.58 6.59 24.71
N ALA A 326 10.65 6.41 25.49
CA ALA A 326 11.99 6.82 25.10
C ALA A 326 12.63 5.73 24.22
N ILE A 327 12.93 6.07 22.97
CA ILE A 327 13.54 5.17 21.98
C ILE A 327 14.65 5.93 21.26
N ALA A 328 15.81 5.28 21.06
CA ALA A 328 16.99 5.87 20.41
C ALA A 328 17.42 7.23 21.02
N ASP A 329 17.35 7.34 22.34
CA ASP A 329 17.68 8.55 23.11
C ASP A 329 16.81 9.79 22.81
N TYR A 330 15.67 9.60 22.15
CA TYR A 330 14.67 10.64 21.97
C TYR A 330 13.65 10.64 23.11
N SER A 331 13.41 11.82 23.68
CA SER A 331 12.23 12.12 24.50
C SER A 331 11.13 12.64 23.57
N THR A 332 9.87 12.24 23.79
CA THR A 332 8.75 12.53 22.86
C THR A 332 7.53 13.11 23.56
N LEU A 333 6.96 14.19 23.01
CA LEU A 333 5.62 14.70 23.31
C LEU A 333 4.60 14.14 22.32
N LEU A 334 3.43 13.76 22.82
CA LEU A 334 2.25 13.44 22.02
C LEU A 334 1.23 14.59 22.14
N MET A 335 0.80 15.13 21.01
CA MET A 335 -0.21 16.18 20.89
C MET A 335 -1.46 15.59 20.23
N LYS A 336 -2.56 15.52 20.97
CA LYS A 336 -3.83 14.95 20.48
C LYS A 336 -4.87 16.04 20.31
N PHE A 337 -5.62 15.99 19.21
CA PHE A 337 -6.72 16.92 18.94
C PHE A 337 -7.72 16.31 17.95
N PRO A 338 -8.92 16.90 17.77
CA PRO A 338 -9.92 16.36 16.85
C PRO A 338 -9.40 16.22 15.41
N THR A 339 -9.95 15.25 14.69
CA THR A 339 -9.67 14.99 13.25
C THR A 339 -9.76 16.29 12.42
N ILE A 340 -8.82 16.50 11.50
CA ILE A 340 -8.85 17.65 10.60
C ILE A 340 -9.94 17.46 9.53
N GLU A 341 -11.09 18.11 9.70
CA GLU A 341 -12.24 17.94 8.81
C GLU A 341 -12.02 18.52 7.39
N ARG A 342 -11.37 19.69 7.31
CA ARG A 342 -11.11 20.38 6.03
C ARG A 342 -9.68 20.11 5.57
N LEU A 343 -9.49 19.10 4.74
CA LEU A 343 -8.19 18.81 4.12
C LEU A 343 -7.94 19.70 2.88
N PRO A 344 -6.66 20.00 2.56
CA PRO A 344 -6.33 20.75 1.34
C PRO A 344 -6.83 20.00 0.10
N MET A 345 -7.38 20.73 -0.87
CA MET A 345 -7.79 20.19 -2.17
C MET A 345 -7.09 20.91 -3.31
N GLY A 346 -6.75 20.17 -4.36
CA GLY A 346 -6.08 20.76 -5.50
C GLY A 346 -4.69 21.30 -5.14
N GLN A 347 -4.42 22.54 -5.56
CA GLN A 347 -3.16 23.23 -5.23
C GLN A 347 -3.14 23.95 -3.88
N GLU A 348 -4.21 23.88 -3.09
CA GLU A 348 -4.25 24.48 -1.74
C GLU A 348 -3.18 23.86 -0.83
N ASN A 349 -2.60 24.69 0.03
CA ASN A 349 -1.80 24.25 1.18
C ASN A 349 -2.48 24.74 2.46
N ARG A 350 -2.60 23.88 3.47
CA ARG A 350 -3.08 24.25 4.82
C ARG A 350 -1.90 24.20 5.79
N VAL A 351 -1.48 25.36 6.27
CA VAL A 351 -0.27 25.50 7.10
C VAL A 351 -0.66 25.61 8.58
N TYR A 352 -0.13 24.69 9.38
CA TYR A 352 -0.23 24.68 10.83
C TYR A 352 1.10 25.12 11.42
N ASN A 353 1.07 26.03 12.39
CA ASN A 353 2.27 26.45 13.12
C ASN A 353 2.32 25.71 14.45
N VAL A 354 3.41 25.03 14.73
CA VAL A 354 3.62 24.27 15.95
C VAL A 354 4.70 24.95 16.77
N HIS A 355 4.39 25.18 18.04
CA HIS A 355 5.30 25.77 19.01
C HIS A 355 5.45 24.80 20.19
N VAL A 356 6.69 24.42 20.50
CA VAL A 356 7.04 23.61 21.66
C VAL A 356 7.98 24.40 22.54
N GLU A 357 7.68 24.52 23.83
CA GLU A 357 8.47 25.28 24.79
C GLU A 357 8.72 24.49 26.08
N GLY A 358 9.73 24.90 26.84
CA GLY A 358 10.11 24.24 28.10
C GLY A 358 10.97 22.99 27.92
N VAL A 359 11.61 22.82 26.75
CA VAL A 359 12.53 21.71 26.49
C VAL A 359 13.80 21.88 27.34
N LYS A 360 14.19 20.84 28.07
CA LYS A 360 15.43 20.83 28.88
C LYS A 360 16.49 19.91 28.28
N GLY A 361 17.74 20.09 28.69
CA GLY A 361 18.84 19.19 28.32
C GLY A 361 19.36 19.34 26.88
N THR A 362 18.84 20.28 26.09
CA THR A 362 19.30 20.54 24.72
C THR A 362 19.77 21.98 24.54
N ALA A 363 20.33 22.29 23.37
CA ALA A 363 20.82 23.63 23.05
C ALA A 363 19.71 24.69 22.95
N LYS A 364 18.48 24.29 22.62
CA LYS A 364 17.32 25.18 22.50
C LYS A 364 16.23 24.74 23.47
N SER A 365 15.62 25.70 24.19
CA SER A 365 14.47 25.42 25.07
C SER A 365 13.13 25.49 24.36
N THR A 366 13.12 25.97 23.12
CA THR A 366 11.95 26.27 22.32
C THR A 366 12.18 25.86 20.87
N TYR A 367 11.15 25.30 20.25
CA TYR A 367 11.16 24.84 18.86
C TYR A 367 9.88 25.30 18.17
N ASP A 368 10.04 26.02 17.06
CA ASP A 368 8.96 26.49 16.21
C ASP A 368 9.11 25.86 14.83
N TYR A 369 8.02 25.27 14.31
CA TYR A 369 8.02 24.69 12.97
C TYR A 369 6.63 24.74 12.34
N GLN A 370 6.58 24.48 11.04
CA GLN A 370 5.34 24.47 10.28
C GLN A 370 5.09 23.10 9.66
N VAL A 371 3.82 22.69 9.63
CA VAL A 371 3.33 21.55 8.86
C VAL A 371 2.42 22.10 7.76
N ALA A 372 2.89 22.04 6.51
CA ALA A 372 2.15 22.47 5.33
C ALA A 372 1.48 21.26 4.68
N LEU A 373 0.25 20.96 5.09
CA LEU A 373 -0.54 19.91 4.47
C LEU A 373 -0.87 20.29 3.03
N PHE A 374 -0.71 19.34 2.10
CA PHE A 374 -1.08 19.52 0.69
C PHE A 374 -1.58 18.22 0.06
N ASP A 375 -2.18 18.33 -1.13
CA ASP A 375 -2.58 17.19 -1.94
C ASP A 375 -1.49 16.82 -2.98
N PRO A 376 -0.71 15.74 -2.77
CA PRO A 376 0.30 15.27 -3.71
C PRO A 376 -0.28 14.61 -4.96
N LEU A 377 -1.56 14.25 -4.98
CA LEU A 377 -2.17 13.62 -6.18
C LEU A 377 -2.57 14.66 -7.22
N THR A 378 -2.60 15.95 -6.86
CA THR A 378 -2.93 17.02 -7.81
C THR A 378 -1.68 17.49 -8.56
N PRO A 379 -1.65 17.44 -9.91
CA PRO A 379 -0.57 18.02 -10.71
C PRO A 379 -0.28 19.49 -10.35
N LEU A 380 1.02 19.84 -10.20
CA LEU A 380 1.44 21.20 -9.81
C LEU A 380 1.13 22.25 -10.87
N GLU A 381 1.15 21.82 -12.14
CA GLU A 381 0.79 22.63 -13.27
C GLU A 381 -0.59 22.26 -13.77
N LYS A 382 -1.20 23.19 -14.50
CA LYS A 382 -2.46 22.92 -15.17
C LYS A 382 -2.24 21.87 -16.24
N THR A 383 -2.96 20.76 -16.13
CA THR A 383 -2.89 19.65 -17.06
C THR A 383 -4.28 19.09 -17.33
N ALA A 384 -4.53 18.76 -18.59
CA ALA A 384 -5.69 17.95 -18.95
C ALA A 384 -5.70 16.64 -18.13
N PRO A 385 -6.87 16.05 -17.86
CA PRO A 385 -6.96 14.85 -17.06
C PRO A 385 -6.15 13.69 -17.67
N LYS A 386 -5.53 12.87 -16.83
CA LYS A 386 -4.99 11.56 -17.19
C LYS A 386 -5.65 10.50 -16.31
N ILE A 387 -6.08 9.40 -16.91
CA ILE A 387 -6.83 8.35 -16.22
C ILE A 387 -5.97 7.09 -16.15
N HIS A 388 -5.79 6.57 -14.93
CA HIS A 388 -5.14 5.30 -14.66
C HIS A 388 -6.13 4.35 -13.99
N ILE A 389 -6.18 3.10 -14.43
CA ILE A 389 -7.00 2.07 -13.79
C ILE A 389 -6.23 1.56 -12.58
N LEU A 390 -6.77 1.75 -11.37
CA LEU A 390 -6.19 1.21 -10.14
C LEU A 390 -6.72 -0.18 -9.82
N GLU A 391 -8.00 -0.41 -10.07
CA GLU A 391 -8.65 -1.68 -9.74
C GLU A 391 -9.59 -2.08 -10.87
N GLN A 392 -9.40 -3.31 -11.37
CA GLN A 392 -10.32 -3.90 -12.32
C GLN A 392 -11.46 -4.65 -11.59
N PRO A 393 -12.70 -4.50 -12.06
CA PRO A 393 -13.85 -5.19 -11.48
C PRO A 393 -13.80 -6.70 -11.76
N LEU A 394 -14.01 -7.51 -10.72
CA LEU A 394 -13.98 -8.96 -10.76
C LEU A 394 -15.21 -9.56 -10.06
N THR A 395 -15.74 -10.66 -10.59
CA THR A 395 -16.82 -11.43 -9.95
C THR A 395 -16.84 -12.89 -10.41
N GLY A 396 -17.62 -13.73 -9.71
CA GLY A 396 -17.91 -15.11 -10.12
C GLY A 396 -19.14 -15.21 -11.02
N VAL A 397 -19.23 -16.25 -11.86
CA VAL A 397 -20.43 -16.52 -12.68
C VAL A 397 -21.66 -16.67 -11.79
N GLY A 398 -22.70 -15.88 -12.05
CA GLY A 398 -23.96 -15.94 -11.30
C GLY A 398 -23.95 -15.14 -9.99
N TYR A 399 -22.86 -14.47 -9.66
CA TYR A 399 -22.73 -13.62 -8.48
C TYR A 399 -22.87 -12.13 -8.80
N LYS A 400 -23.16 -11.35 -7.76
CA LYS A 400 -23.04 -9.89 -7.80
C LYS A 400 -21.55 -9.51 -7.76
N MET A 401 -21.24 -8.31 -8.25
CA MET A 401 -19.88 -7.78 -8.15
C MET A 401 -19.43 -7.66 -6.71
N ILE A 402 -18.14 -7.92 -6.50
CA ILE A 402 -17.53 -7.96 -5.18
C ILE A 402 -16.66 -6.70 -4.96
N ASN A 403 -16.13 -6.10 -6.03
CA ASN A 403 -15.30 -4.90 -5.96
C ASN A 403 -15.65 -3.84 -7.04
N PRO A 404 -15.44 -2.54 -6.76
CA PRO A 404 -15.64 -1.46 -7.72
C PRO A 404 -14.58 -1.46 -8.83
N ILE A 405 -14.89 -0.80 -9.94
CA ILE A 405 -13.87 -0.18 -10.79
C ILE A 405 -13.33 1.02 -10.02
N ARG A 406 -12.02 1.12 -9.84
CA ARG A 406 -11.37 2.29 -9.23
C ARG A 406 -10.40 2.92 -10.22
N MET A 407 -10.56 4.22 -10.43
CA MET A 407 -9.68 5.03 -11.25
C MET A 407 -8.83 5.96 -10.36
N GLN A 408 -7.64 6.31 -10.86
CA GLN A 408 -6.86 7.44 -10.39
C GLN A 408 -6.86 8.49 -11.50
N ILE A 409 -7.17 9.73 -11.15
CA ILE A 409 -7.20 10.84 -12.10
C ILE A 409 -6.18 11.87 -11.68
N GLU A 410 -5.19 12.09 -12.54
CA GLU A 410 -4.25 13.20 -12.42
C GLU A 410 -4.81 14.39 -13.23
N ALA A 411 -5.33 15.42 -12.55
CA ALA A 411 -5.86 16.60 -13.22
C ALA A 411 -5.71 17.87 -12.37
N TRP A 412 -5.35 18.98 -13.01
CA TRP A 412 -5.49 20.30 -12.42
C TRP A 412 -5.93 21.32 -13.47
N PRO A 413 -7.03 22.08 -13.28
CA PRO A 413 -8.01 21.99 -12.19
C PRO A 413 -8.71 20.61 -12.10
N MET A 414 -9.33 20.33 -10.94
CA MET A 414 -10.03 19.07 -10.70
C MET A 414 -11.06 18.77 -11.78
N ALA A 415 -11.11 17.51 -12.23
CA ALA A 415 -12.00 17.07 -13.29
C ALA A 415 -13.40 16.70 -12.75
N LYS A 416 -14.41 16.81 -13.62
CA LYS A 416 -15.73 16.21 -13.44
C LYS A 416 -15.73 14.83 -14.10
N TYR A 417 -16.49 13.90 -13.53
CA TYR A 417 -16.53 12.52 -13.96
C TYR A 417 -17.89 12.13 -14.50
N GLN A 418 -17.89 11.31 -15.57
CA GLN A 418 -19.09 10.66 -16.08
C GLN A 418 -18.73 9.25 -16.57
N TRP A 419 -19.27 8.24 -15.91
CA TRP A 419 -19.17 6.87 -16.40
C TRP A 419 -20.14 6.63 -17.56
N GLN A 420 -19.68 5.84 -18.53
CA GLN A 420 -20.47 5.38 -19.65
C GLN A 420 -20.42 3.86 -19.75
N GLN A 421 -21.47 3.28 -20.33
CA GLN A 421 -21.51 1.88 -20.71
C GLN A 421 -21.84 1.73 -22.20
N ARG A 422 -21.39 0.63 -22.79
CA ARG A 422 -21.91 0.12 -24.06
C ARG A 422 -22.12 -1.38 -23.99
N ILE A 423 -23.02 -1.88 -24.83
CA ILE A 423 -23.38 -3.30 -24.93
C ILE A 423 -23.18 -3.75 -26.37
N ASP A 424 -22.58 -4.93 -26.56
CA ASP A 424 -22.36 -5.58 -27.86
C ASP A 424 -21.62 -4.67 -28.87
N GLY A 425 -20.71 -3.82 -28.38
CA GLY A 425 -19.95 -2.88 -29.21
C GLY A 425 -20.76 -1.70 -29.76
N GLY A 426 -21.98 -1.48 -29.27
CA GLY A 426 -22.82 -0.35 -29.65
C GLY A 426 -22.33 1.01 -29.11
N GLU A 427 -23.23 2.00 -29.17
CA GLU A 427 -22.94 3.37 -28.72
C GLU A 427 -22.71 3.46 -27.21
N TRP A 428 -21.84 4.39 -26.81
CA TRP A 428 -21.61 4.72 -25.41
C TRP A 428 -22.75 5.57 -24.86
N THR A 429 -23.27 5.17 -23.70
CA THR A 429 -24.37 5.86 -23.01
C THR A 429 -23.97 6.23 -21.59
N ASN A 430 -24.33 7.44 -21.17
CA ASN A 430 -24.07 7.90 -19.80
C ASN A 430 -24.83 7.04 -18.79
N ILE A 431 -24.15 6.66 -17.72
CA ILE A 431 -24.76 6.03 -16.56
C ILE A 431 -25.18 7.14 -15.59
N PRO A 432 -26.48 7.38 -15.37
CA PRO A 432 -26.95 8.47 -14.53
C PRO A 432 -26.40 8.37 -13.10
N GLY A 433 -25.90 9.48 -12.56
CA GLY A 433 -25.38 9.57 -11.19
C GLY A 433 -23.99 8.96 -10.97
N ALA A 434 -23.42 8.28 -11.96
CA ALA A 434 -22.07 7.73 -11.86
C ALA A 434 -21.02 8.82 -12.16
N THR A 435 -20.74 9.65 -11.15
CA THR A 435 -19.84 10.82 -11.24
C THR A 435 -18.69 10.78 -10.23
N SER A 436 -18.26 9.57 -9.83
CA SER A 436 -17.16 9.33 -8.90
C SER A 436 -15.97 8.70 -9.63
N GLU A 437 -14.77 8.73 -9.03
CA GLU A 437 -13.58 7.99 -9.49
C GLU A 437 -13.77 6.47 -9.33
N THR A 438 -14.74 6.07 -8.51
CA THR A 438 -15.17 4.69 -8.31
C THR A 438 -16.53 4.44 -8.95
N PHE A 439 -16.71 3.24 -9.50
CA PHE A 439 -17.99 2.80 -10.04
C PHE A 439 -18.20 1.31 -9.79
N ILE A 440 -19.39 0.93 -9.31
CA ILE A 440 -19.78 -0.47 -9.13
C ILE A 440 -20.84 -0.79 -10.20
N PRO A 441 -20.46 -1.49 -11.27
CA PRO A 441 -21.40 -2.13 -12.18
C PRO A 441 -22.42 -3.03 -11.47
N ASP A 442 -23.70 -2.71 -11.57
CA ASP A 442 -24.77 -3.46 -10.92
C ASP A 442 -25.16 -4.76 -11.65
N GLY A 443 -25.81 -5.66 -10.91
CA GLY A 443 -26.46 -6.87 -11.42
C GLY A 443 -25.61 -8.14 -11.35
N ILE A 444 -26.20 -9.24 -11.82
CA ILE A 444 -25.55 -10.56 -11.89
C ILE A 444 -24.70 -10.65 -13.15
N TRP A 445 -23.50 -11.22 -13.03
CA TRP A 445 -22.57 -11.36 -14.13
C TRP A 445 -22.53 -12.78 -14.69
N THR A 446 -22.54 -12.88 -16.02
CA THR A 446 -22.34 -14.13 -16.77
C THR A 446 -21.14 -13.98 -17.68
N TRP A 447 -20.55 -15.09 -18.13
CA TRP A 447 -19.45 -15.05 -19.10
C TRP A 447 -19.85 -14.28 -20.38
N LYS A 448 -21.13 -14.38 -20.80
CA LYS A 448 -21.61 -13.70 -22.00
C LYS A 448 -21.61 -12.19 -21.77
N ARG A 449 -22.17 -11.74 -20.64
CA ARG A 449 -22.24 -10.32 -20.27
C ARG A 449 -20.84 -9.71 -20.14
N SER A 450 -19.86 -10.41 -19.57
CA SER A 450 -18.49 -9.87 -19.45
C SER A 450 -17.80 -9.64 -20.79
N LYS A 451 -18.18 -10.35 -21.84
CA LYS A 451 -17.64 -10.13 -23.19
C LYS A 451 -18.32 -9.02 -23.96
N THR A 452 -19.54 -8.65 -23.58
CA THR A 452 -20.38 -7.74 -24.35
C THR A 452 -20.60 -6.40 -23.68
N THR A 453 -20.45 -6.31 -22.36
CA THR A 453 -20.61 -5.08 -21.61
C THR A 453 -19.25 -4.45 -21.29
N GLU A 454 -19.09 -3.19 -21.70
CA GLU A 454 -17.88 -2.41 -21.45
C GLU A 454 -18.24 -1.09 -20.76
N TYR A 455 -17.35 -0.64 -19.89
CA TYR A 455 -17.44 0.61 -19.16
C TYR A 455 -16.27 1.54 -19.53
N ARG A 456 -16.48 2.85 -19.46
CA ARG A 456 -15.39 3.82 -19.51
C ARG A 456 -15.71 5.03 -18.66
N LEU A 457 -14.67 5.70 -18.18
CA LEU A 457 -14.80 6.98 -17.49
C LEU A 457 -14.41 8.10 -18.44
N ILE A 458 -15.21 9.16 -18.46
CA ILE A 458 -14.82 10.46 -19.03
C ILE A 458 -14.48 11.38 -17.87
N ALA A 459 -13.28 11.97 -17.91
CA ALA A 459 -12.83 13.00 -16.99
C ALA A 459 -12.67 14.31 -17.77
N THR A 460 -13.38 15.36 -17.36
CA THR A 460 -13.40 16.66 -18.05
C THR A 460 -12.98 17.77 -17.10
N SER A 461 -11.97 18.55 -17.46
CA SER A 461 -11.57 19.78 -16.76
C SER A 461 -11.56 20.97 -17.72
N THR A 462 -11.21 22.16 -17.23
CA THR A 462 -11.02 23.34 -18.09
C THR A 462 -9.82 23.23 -19.02
N GLU A 463 -8.90 22.31 -18.74
CA GLU A 463 -7.68 22.10 -19.53
C GLU A 463 -7.85 20.99 -20.59
N GLY A 464 -8.97 20.27 -20.58
CA GLY A 464 -9.30 19.27 -21.58
C GLY A 464 -10.13 18.11 -21.05
N GLU A 465 -10.24 17.07 -21.86
CA GLU A 465 -10.96 15.84 -21.56
C GLU A 465 -10.04 14.63 -21.77
N ALA A 466 -10.19 13.62 -20.91
CA ALA A 466 -9.65 12.29 -21.15
C ALA A 466 -10.74 11.25 -21.02
N ILE A 467 -10.60 10.19 -21.81
CA ILE A 467 -11.50 9.05 -21.84
C ILE A 467 -10.65 7.82 -21.53
N SER A 468 -11.09 7.01 -20.56
CA SER A 468 -10.37 5.79 -20.22
C SER A 468 -10.44 4.77 -21.36
N ASP A 469 -9.49 3.85 -21.38
CA ASP A 469 -9.66 2.62 -22.15
C ASP A 469 -10.94 1.88 -21.70
N PRO A 470 -11.60 1.13 -22.59
CA PRO A 470 -12.76 0.32 -22.23
C PRO A 470 -12.40 -0.74 -21.20
N ILE A 471 -13.20 -0.86 -20.16
CA ILE A 471 -13.04 -1.81 -19.06
C ILE A 471 -14.15 -2.84 -19.14
N ARG A 472 -13.77 -4.11 -18.99
CA ARG A 472 -14.69 -5.23 -18.85
C ARG A 472 -14.63 -5.76 -17.44
N VAL A 473 -15.75 -6.31 -16.98
CA VAL A 473 -15.78 -7.08 -15.74
C VAL A 473 -15.19 -8.45 -16.01
N ALA A 474 -14.08 -8.76 -15.34
CA ALA A 474 -13.53 -10.10 -15.35
C ALA A 474 -14.52 -11.04 -14.62
N VAL A 475 -14.84 -12.18 -15.22
CA VAL A 475 -15.76 -13.17 -14.65
C VAL A 475 -15.03 -14.49 -14.52
N GLN A 476 -14.94 -15.00 -13.29
CA GLN A 476 -14.31 -16.27 -12.98
C GLN A 476 -15.35 -17.38 -12.80
N GLY A 477 -14.96 -18.60 -13.17
CA GLY A 477 -15.79 -19.78 -13.05
C GLY A 477 -15.57 -20.74 -14.21
N LEU A 478 -16.52 -21.66 -14.41
CA LEU A 478 -16.50 -22.59 -15.52
C LEU A 478 -17.48 -22.14 -16.61
N LYS A 479 -17.01 -22.10 -17.85
CA LYS A 479 -17.85 -21.95 -19.04
C LYS A 479 -18.74 -23.17 -19.22
N ASN A 480 -18.17 -24.37 -19.01
CA ASN A 480 -18.87 -25.65 -19.08
C ASN A 480 -18.48 -26.54 -17.90
N MET A 481 -19.48 -27.20 -17.32
CA MET A 481 -19.26 -28.24 -16.31
C MET A 481 -18.81 -29.56 -16.95
N PRO A 482 -18.10 -30.43 -16.20
CA PRO A 482 -17.81 -31.79 -16.65
C PRO A 482 -19.09 -32.58 -16.93
N ALA A 483 -19.17 -33.21 -18.10
CA ALA A 483 -20.30 -34.06 -18.48
C ALA A 483 -20.16 -35.48 -17.90
N SER A 484 -21.28 -36.17 -17.73
CA SER A 484 -21.28 -37.61 -17.44
C SER A 484 -20.61 -38.39 -18.58
N ALA A 485 -19.86 -39.42 -18.24
CA ALA A 485 -19.12 -40.24 -19.20
C ALA A 485 -19.66 -41.68 -19.21
N ARG A 486 -19.68 -42.30 -20.38
CA ARG A 486 -19.95 -43.73 -20.55
C ARG A 486 -18.80 -44.39 -21.30
N THR A 487 -18.22 -45.46 -20.74
CA THR A 487 -17.06 -46.14 -21.34
C THR A 487 -17.09 -47.64 -21.11
N THR A 488 -16.28 -48.38 -21.87
CA THR A 488 -16.14 -49.83 -21.73
C THR A 488 -15.15 -50.21 -20.65
N ILE A 489 -15.34 -51.39 -20.05
CA ILE A 489 -14.38 -51.97 -19.11
C ILE A 489 -12.98 -52.03 -19.75
N GLY A 490 -11.96 -51.63 -18.99
CA GLY A 490 -10.55 -51.60 -19.40
C GLY A 490 -10.13 -50.33 -20.16
N SER A 491 -11.08 -49.50 -20.61
CA SER A 491 -10.81 -48.24 -21.30
C SER A 491 -10.52 -47.08 -20.34
N ARG A 492 -10.25 -45.89 -20.92
CA ARG A 492 -10.17 -44.64 -20.16
C ARG A 492 -11.53 -43.94 -20.14
N ALA A 493 -11.85 -43.26 -19.05
CA ALA A 493 -12.88 -42.23 -18.98
C ALA A 493 -12.22 -40.86 -18.78
N VAL A 494 -12.81 -39.81 -19.37
CA VAL A 494 -12.29 -38.45 -19.27
C VAL A 494 -13.42 -37.52 -18.85
N PHE A 495 -13.16 -36.72 -17.83
CA PHE A 495 -14.01 -35.61 -17.40
C PHE A 495 -13.23 -34.32 -17.59
N GLU A 496 -13.83 -33.34 -18.27
CA GLU A 496 -13.16 -32.09 -18.59
C GLU A 496 -14.09 -30.90 -18.34
N ALA A 497 -13.56 -29.88 -17.67
CA ALA A 497 -14.22 -28.59 -17.50
C ALA A 497 -13.52 -27.53 -18.35
N ALA A 498 -14.30 -26.57 -18.83
CA ALA A 498 -13.76 -25.41 -19.54
C ALA A 498 -13.76 -24.21 -18.59
N PRO A 499 -12.62 -23.81 -17.99
CA PRO A 499 -12.55 -22.59 -17.19
C PRO A 499 -12.78 -21.35 -18.06
N ILE A 500 -13.28 -20.29 -17.43
CA ILE A 500 -13.30 -18.96 -18.05
C ILE A 500 -11.90 -18.37 -17.92
N LEU A 501 -11.35 -17.97 -19.06
CA LEU A 501 -10.04 -17.32 -19.17
C LEU A 501 -10.20 -15.81 -19.00
N ASP A 502 -9.13 -15.16 -18.56
CA ASP A 502 -9.00 -13.70 -18.55
C ASP A 502 -9.11 -13.18 -20.01
N PRO A 503 -9.44 -11.89 -20.27
CA PRO A 503 -9.53 -11.35 -21.63
C PRO A 503 -8.25 -11.53 -22.46
N ASP A 504 -7.08 -11.67 -21.83
CA ASP A 504 -5.81 -11.95 -22.49
C ASP A 504 -5.59 -13.44 -22.84
N GLY A 505 -6.52 -14.33 -22.44
CA GLY A 505 -6.46 -15.77 -22.69
C GLY A 505 -5.72 -16.58 -21.62
N SER A 506 -5.22 -15.96 -20.56
CA SER A 506 -4.59 -16.65 -19.43
C SER A 506 -5.62 -17.23 -18.47
N LEU A 507 -5.20 -18.23 -17.68
CA LEU A 507 -5.95 -18.66 -16.50
C LEU A 507 -5.67 -17.67 -15.37
N PHE A 508 -6.73 -17.20 -14.73
CA PHE A 508 -6.61 -16.58 -13.40
C PHE A 508 -5.86 -17.53 -12.45
N ASP A 509 -5.21 -17.02 -11.40
CA ASP A 509 -4.53 -17.83 -10.37
C ASP A 509 -5.54 -18.77 -9.68
N THR A 510 -5.75 -19.94 -10.28
CA THR A 510 -6.87 -20.85 -10.03
C THR A 510 -6.30 -22.23 -9.73
N THR A 511 -6.74 -22.84 -8.64
CA THR A 511 -6.46 -24.23 -8.31
C THR A 511 -7.69 -25.08 -8.55
N PHE A 512 -7.45 -26.33 -8.93
CA PHE A 512 -8.47 -27.31 -9.22
C PHE A 512 -8.33 -28.48 -8.23
N GLU A 513 -9.45 -29.03 -7.79
CA GLU A 513 -9.48 -30.21 -6.94
C GLU A 513 -10.66 -31.10 -7.34
N TRP A 514 -10.37 -32.30 -7.81
CA TRP A 514 -11.39 -33.31 -8.07
C TRP A 514 -11.76 -34.07 -6.80
N GLN A 515 -13.06 -34.33 -6.65
CA GLN A 515 -13.62 -35.09 -5.55
C GLN A 515 -14.60 -36.15 -6.05
N VAL A 516 -14.76 -37.23 -5.28
CA VAL A 516 -15.68 -38.34 -5.56
C VAL A 516 -16.69 -38.50 -4.43
N MET A 517 -17.94 -38.82 -4.76
CA MET A 517 -18.99 -39.09 -3.79
C MET A 517 -18.79 -40.47 -3.16
N ARG A 518 -18.60 -40.53 -1.85
CA ARG A 518 -18.49 -41.76 -1.06
C ARG A 518 -19.33 -41.63 0.20
N SER A 519 -20.19 -42.62 0.47
CA SER A 519 -21.01 -42.64 1.70
C SER A 519 -21.78 -41.34 1.99
N GLY A 520 -22.26 -40.66 0.94
CA GLY A 520 -23.01 -39.40 1.07
C GLY A 520 -22.17 -38.14 1.30
N ARG A 521 -20.83 -38.23 1.25
CA ARG A 521 -19.90 -37.10 1.34
C ARG A 521 -18.95 -37.03 0.14
N TRP A 522 -18.42 -35.84 -0.12
CA TRP A 522 -17.44 -35.61 -1.16
C TRP A 522 -16.02 -35.67 -0.60
N ASP A 523 -15.21 -36.59 -1.11
CA ASP A 523 -13.82 -36.77 -0.68
C ASP A 523 -12.85 -36.43 -1.82
N PRO A 524 -11.72 -35.77 -1.53
CA PRO A 524 -10.69 -35.48 -2.53
C PRO A 524 -10.08 -36.77 -3.10
N ILE A 525 -9.74 -36.72 -4.38
CA ILE A 525 -8.98 -37.78 -5.06
C ILE A 525 -7.61 -37.27 -5.49
N TYR A 526 -6.63 -38.18 -5.52
CA TYR A 526 -5.24 -37.90 -5.83
C TYR A 526 -4.78 -38.79 -6.96
N ASP A 527 -3.79 -38.32 -7.73
CA ASP A 527 -3.17 -39.10 -8.78
C ASP A 527 -2.53 -40.37 -8.18
N ASP A 528 -3.01 -41.55 -8.58
CA ASP A 528 -2.60 -42.86 -8.05
C ASP A 528 -2.39 -43.92 -9.15
N GLY A 529 -2.42 -43.49 -10.41
CA GLY A 529 -2.34 -44.35 -11.59
C GLY A 529 -3.70 -44.86 -12.08
N HIS A 530 -4.72 -44.93 -11.21
CA HIS A 530 -6.11 -45.09 -11.62
C HIS A 530 -6.71 -43.72 -11.98
N PHE A 531 -6.48 -42.72 -11.13
CA PHE A 531 -6.79 -41.32 -11.40
C PHE A 531 -5.55 -40.56 -11.89
N GLU A 532 -5.74 -39.68 -12.87
CA GLU A 532 -4.73 -38.74 -13.36
C GLU A 532 -5.33 -37.35 -13.58
N GLY A 533 -4.57 -36.30 -13.26
CA GLY A 533 -4.95 -34.90 -13.45
C GLY A 533 -5.89 -34.36 -12.38
N THR A 534 -5.88 -34.91 -11.16
CA THR A 534 -6.83 -34.54 -10.09
C THR A 534 -6.70 -33.10 -9.59
N THR A 535 -5.61 -32.41 -9.94
CA THR A 535 -5.36 -30.98 -9.66
C THR A 535 -5.46 -30.10 -10.91
N THR A 536 -6.07 -30.59 -11.98
CA THR A 536 -6.26 -29.87 -13.25
C THR A 536 -7.74 -29.75 -13.60
N ASN A 537 -8.07 -29.01 -14.67
CA ASN A 537 -9.43 -28.96 -15.22
C ASN A 537 -9.86 -30.26 -15.94
N ARG A 538 -9.01 -31.30 -15.97
CA ARG A 538 -9.22 -32.56 -16.69
C ARG A 538 -8.85 -33.77 -15.83
N LEU A 539 -9.85 -34.58 -15.46
CA LEU A 539 -9.66 -35.86 -14.78
C LEU A 539 -9.69 -37.01 -15.80
N VAL A 540 -8.70 -37.90 -15.72
CA VAL A 540 -8.69 -39.17 -16.44
C VAL A 540 -8.81 -40.31 -15.43
N ILE A 541 -9.67 -41.27 -15.76
CA ILE A 541 -9.77 -42.55 -15.05
C ILE A 541 -9.22 -43.63 -15.99
N ASN A 542 -8.12 -44.26 -15.61
CA ASN A 542 -7.47 -45.31 -16.36
C ASN A 542 -8.08 -46.68 -16.06
N ARG A 543 -8.10 -47.58 -17.04
CA ARG A 543 -8.46 -48.99 -16.86
C ARG A 543 -9.75 -49.19 -16.07
N VAL A 544 -10.81 -48.50 -16.50
CA VAL A 544 -12.11 -48.47 -15.83
C VAL A 544 -12.63 -49.89 -15.56
N THR A 545 -13.10 -50.13 -14.35
CA THR A 545 -13.57 -51.42 -13.84
C THR A 545 -15.08 -51.40 -13.57
N PRO A 546 -15.72 -52.57 -13.37
CA PRO A 546 -17.12 -52.61 -12.94
C PRO A 546 -17.38 -51.85 -11.62
N ALA A 547 -16.38 -51.71 -10.75
CA ALA A 547 -16.51 -51.00 -9.48
C ALA A 547 -16.61 -49.47 -9.65
N ASP A 548 -16.17 -48.93 -10.78
CA ASP A 548 -16.26 -47.51 -11.09
C ASP A 548 -17.66 -47.10 -11.60
N ASN A 549 -18.52 -48.09 -11.87
CA ASN A 549 -19.87 -47.85 -12.37
C ASN A 549 -20.73 -47.11 -11.34
N GLY A 550 -21.28 -45.98 -11.75
CA GLY A 550 -22.16 -45.15 -10.93
C GLY A 550 -21.43 -44.16 -10.02
N LEU A 551 -20.09 -44.15 -10.01
CA LEU A 551 -19.33 -43.11 -9.31
C LEU A 551 -19.70 -41.73 -9.82
N GLN A 552 -19.80 -40.79 -8.88
CA GLN A 552 -20.09 -39.38 -9.13
C GLN A 552 -18.87 -38.55 -8.77
N PHE A 553 -18.50 -37.64 -9.68
CA PHE A 553 -17.35 -36.75 -9.50
C PHE A 553 -17.80 -35.30 -9.50
N ARG A 554 -17.08 -34.47 -8.74
CA ARG A 554 -17.19 -33.00 -8.82
C ARG A 554 -15.80 -32.37 -8.93
N LEU A 555 -15.74 -31.25 -9.63
CA LEU A 555 -14.60 -30.36 -9.68
C LEU A 555 -14.84 -29.17 -8.76
N VAL A 556 -13.91 -28.92 -7.84
CA VAL A 556 -13.84 -27.71 -7.02
C VAL A 556 -12.83 -26.76 -7.64
N VAL A 557 -13.26 -25.54 -7.92
CA VAL A 557 -12.42 -24.49 -8.51
C VAL A 557 -12.23 -23.39 -7.47
N ARG A 558 -10.98 -23.13 -7.10
CA ARG A 558 -10.60 -22.05 -6.16
C ARG A 558 -9.76 -21.05 -6.92
N SER A 559 -9.97 -19.77 -6.67
CA SER A 559 -9.17 -18.70 -7.27
C SER A 559 -8.53 -17.91 -6.15
N LYS A 560 -7.27 -17.49 -6.30
CA LYS A 560 -6.55 -16.70 -5.28
C LYS A 560 -6.92 -15.21 -5.29
N ILE A 561 -7.77 -14.77 -6.23
CA ILE A 561 -8.03 -13.35 -6.47
C ILE A 561 -9.16 -12.80 -5.58
N PHE A 562 -9.67 -13.59 -4.62
CA PHE A 562 -10.51 -13.08 -3.53
C PHE A 562 -9.71 -12.26 -2.53
N LYS A 563 -9.30 -11.06 -2.96
CA LYS A 563 -8.94 -10.00 -2.04
C LYS A 563 -10.20 -9.43 -1.41
N LEU A 564 -10.69 -10.14 -0.42
CA LEU A 564 -11.42 -9.67 0.76
C LEU A 564 -11.65 -10.96 1.55
N SER A 565 -11.03 -11.08 2.73
CA SER A 565 -11.22 -12.12 3.77
C SER A 565 -10.26 -13.30 3.93
N GLY A 566 -9.13 -13.43 3.21
CA GLY A 566 -8.09 -14.39 3.63
C GLY A 566 -8.48 -15.87 3.54
N TYR A 567 -9.43 -16.22 2.68
CA TYR A 567 -9.76 -17.61 2.34
C TYR A 567 -9.48 -17.87 0.86
N ASP A 568 -9.10 -19.11 0.52
CA ASP A 568 -9.36 -19.67 -0.80
C ASP A 568 -10.87 -19.72 -0.99
N VAL A 569 -11.48 -18.65 -1.52
CA VAL A 569 -12.92 -18.70 -1.76
C VAL A 569 -13.15 -19.60 -2.98
N VAL A 570 -14.11 -20.50 -2.83
CA VAL A 570 -14.57 -21.32 -3.93
C VAL A 570 -15.40 -20.43 -4.85
N VAL A 571 -14.84 -20.05 -6.00
CA VAL A 571 -15.54 -19.27 -7.03
C VAL A 571 -16.66 -20.08 -7.69
N SER A 572 -16.52 -21.39 -7.74
CA SER A 572 -17.46 -22.26 -8.41
C SER A 572 -17.32 -23.71 -7.94
N TRP A 573 -18.47 -24.38 -7.84
CA TRP A 573 -18.57 -25.83 -7.76
C TRP A 573 -19.14 -26.29 -9.09
N SER A 574 -18.63 -27.39 -9.66
CA SER A 574 -19.55 -28.20 -10.47
C SER A 574 -20.64 -28.69 -9.52
N ASP A 575 -21.90 -28.53 -9.90
CA ASP A 575 -23.09 -29.06 -9.21
C ASP A 575 -23.05 -30.60 -9.02
N GLY A 576 -21.99 -31.26 -9.46
CA GLY A 576 -21.52 -32.53 -8.93
C GLY A 576 -22.18 -33.75 -9.56
N LEU A 577 -22.68 -33.63 -10.79
CA LEU A 577 -23.43 -34.71 -11.44
C LEU A 577 -22.73 -35.30 -12.67
N ALA A 578 -21.39 -35.29 -12.69
CA ALA A 578 -20.63 -36.07 -13.66
C ALA A 578 -20.57 -37.54 -13.22
N LYS A 579 -21.46 -38.37 -13.77
CA LYS A 579 -21.58 -39.80 -13.46
C LYS A 579 -20.79 -40.63 -14.46
N LEU A 580 -20.05 -41.61 -13.97
CA LEU A 580 -19.42 -42.64 -14.80
C LEU A 580 -20.37 -43.83 -14.98
N SER A 581 -20.65 -44.21 -16.23
CA SER A 581 -21.38 -45.44 -16.56
C SER A 581 -20.46 -46.42 -17.28
N VAL A 582 -20.33 -47.63 -16.75
CA VAL A 582 -19.42 -48.67 -17.28
C VAL A 582 -20.26 -49.80 -17.86
N PHE A 583 -19.87 -50.32 -19.02
CA PHE A 583 -20.56 -51.41 -19.69
C PHE A 583 -19.61 -52.42 -20.34
#